data_AF-A0A2J1E0L9-F1
#
_entry.id   AF-A0A2J1E0L9-F1
#
_cell.length_a   1.000
_cell.length_b   1.000
_cell.length_c   1.000
_cell.angle_alpha   90.00
_cell.angle_beta   90.00
_cell.angle_gamma   90.00
#
_symmetry.space_group_name_H-M   'P 1'
#
loop_
_entity.id
_entity.type
_entity.pdbx_description
1 polymer ?
#
loop_
_entity_poly.entity_id
_entity_poly.type
_entity_poly.pdbx_seq_one_letter_code
_entity_poly.pdbx_strand_id
1 'polypeptide(L)' 'MAKMSKEVISLFQDAGVPKMVATVDKNGVLNVTPKTSMTAVDEETLAFADLYGRTTRTFK' A
#
# COMPACT_ATOMS: atom_id res chain seq x y z
N MET A 1 -3.54 -6.11 -17.24
CA MET A 1 -3.16 -5.95 -15.82
C MET A 1 -3.72 -7.16 -15.07
N ALA A 2 -3.02 -7.66 -14.06
CA ALA A 2 -3.55 -8.77 -13.26
C ALA A 2 -4.57 -8.20 -12.27
N LYS A 3 -5.81 -8.68 -12.33
CA LYS A 3 -6.88 -8.30 -11.41
C LYS A 3 -6.70 -9.01 -10.07
N MET A 4 -6.96 -8.30 -8.98
CA MET A 4 -6.99 -8.90 -7.64
C MET A 4 -8.13 -9.91 -7.55
N SER A 5 -7.87 -11.06 -6.94
CA SER A 5 -8.92 -12.02 -6.62
C SER A 5 -9.82 -11.48 -5.50
N LYS A 6 -11.02 -12.07 -5.35
CA LYS A 6 -11.92 -11.72 -4.24
C LYS A 6 -11.27 -11.90 -2.87
N GLU A 7 -10.43 -12.92 -2.73
CA GLU A 7 -9.67 -13.18 -1.51
C GLU A 7 -8.70 -12.04 -1.19
N VAL A 8 -7.94 -11.58 -2.20
CA VAL A 8 -7.01 -10.46 -2.04
C VAL A 8 -7.77 -9.17 -1.67
N ILE A 9 -8.88 -8.88 -2.35
CA ILE A 9 -9.72 -7.72 -2.03
C ILE A 9 -10.21 -7.80 -0.57
N SER A 10 -10.65 -8.98 -0.11
CA SER A 10 -11.10 -9.18 1.28
C SER A 10 -10.01 -8.85 2.30
N LEU A 11 -8.75 -9.22 2.05
CA LEU A 11 -7.62 -8.88 2.93
C LEU A 11 -7.38 -7.37 3.01
N PHE A 12 -7.59 -6.65 1.92
CA PHE A 12 -7.48 -5.19 1.92
C PHE A 12 -8.65 -4.49 2.63
N GLN A 13 -9.80 -5.14 2.77
CA GLN A 13 -10.93 -4.59 3.54
C GLN A 13 -10.88 -4.92 5.05
N ASP A 14 -10.09 -5.92 5.45
CA ASP A 14 -9.95 -6.29 6.86
C ASP A 14 -9.03 -5.33 7.61
N ALA A 15 -9.58 -4.55 8.53
CA ALA A 15 -8.82 -3.61 9.37
C ALA A 15 -7.81 -4.30 10.31
N GLY A 16 -7.99 -5.58 10.63
CA GLY A 16 -7.08 -6.38 11.45
C GLY A 16 -5.85 -6.89 10.71
N VAL A 17 -5.86 -6.89 9.37
CA VAL A 17 -4.71 -7.30 8.56
C VAL A 17 -3.72 -6.14 8.42
N PRO A 18 -2.46 -6.30 8.89
CA PRO A 18 -1.42 -5.30 8.67
C PRO A 18 -1.09 -5.18 7.18
N LYS A 19 -1.05 -3.94 6.68
CA LYS A 19 -0.77 -3.64 5.28
C LYS A 19 0.50 -2.81 5.19
N MET A 20 1.41 -3.22 4.31
CA MET A 20 2.73 -2.62 4.15
C MET A 20 2.90 -2.12 2.72
N VAL A 21 3.56 -0.98 2.54
CA VAL A 21 3.96 -0.48 1.22
C VAL A 21 5.47 -0.51 1.12
N ALA A 22 5.99 -1.22 0.12
CA ALA A 22 7.40 -1.19 -0.25
C ALA A 22 7.61 -0.20 -1.40
N THR A 23 8.67 0.59 -1.32
CA THR A 23 9.07 1.58 -2.33
C THR A 23 10.57 1.50 -2.58
N VAL A 24 10.99 1.95 -3.76
CA VAL A 24 12.40 2.08 -4.12
C VAL A 24 12.60 3.47 -4.73
N ASP A 25 13.69 4.15 -4.37
CA ASP A 25 14.04 5.44 -4.98
C ASP A 25 14.85 5.26 -6.28
N LYS A 26 15.18 6.37 -6.94
CA LYS A 26 15.97 6.40 -8.18
C LYS A 26 17.41 5.86 -8.02
N ASN A 27 17.92 5.76 -6.79
CA ASN A 27 19.24 5.26 -6.48
C ASN A 27 19.21 3.77 -6.05
N GLY A 28 18.03 3.14 -6.05
CA GLY A 28 17.85 1.76 -5.61
C GLY A 28 17.69 1.58 -4.10
N VAL A 29 17.49 2.66 -3.33
CA VAL A 29 17.30 2.58 -1.88
C VAL A 29 15.88 2.10 -1.58
N LEU A 30 15.78 1.00 -0.85
CA LEU A 30 14.51 0.39 -0.44
C LEU A 30 13.93 1.07 0.82
N ASN A 31 12.61 1.12 0.88
CA ASN A 31 11.85 1.56 2.06
C ASN A 31 10.57 0.72 2.20
N VAL A 32 10.17 0.44 3.45
CA VAL A 32 8.94 -0.29 3.79
C VAL A 32 8.22 0.44 4.92
N THR A 33 6.94 0.75 4.73
CA THR A 33 6.14 1.48 5.72
C THR A 33 4.76 0.86 5.93
N PRO A 34 4.25 0.81 7.17
CA PRO A 34 2.87 0.38 7.43
C PRO A 34 1.86 1.43 6.93
N LYS A 35 0.81 0.97 6.25
CA LYS A 35 -0.33 1.78 5.78
C LYS A 35 -1.64 1.11 6.14
N THR A 36 -2.04 1.25 7.40
CA THR A 36 -3.26 0.64 7.94
C THR A 36 -4.55 1.15 7.29
N SER A 37 -4.52 2.35 6.71
CA SER A 37 -5.63 2.97 5.97
C SER A 37 -5.82 2.44 4.55
N MET A 38 -5.01 1.47 4.10
CA MET A 38 -5.08 0.97 2.74
C MET A 38 -6.33 0.10 2.52
N THR A 39 -7.03 0.35 1.41
CA THR A 39 -8.25 -0.34 0.99
C THR A 39 -8.23 -0.59 -0.53
N ALA A 40 -9.00 -1.57 -0.99
CA ALA A 40 -9.28 -1.77 -2.41
C ALA A 40 -10.49 -0.93 -2.83
N VAL A 41 -10.32 -0.13 -3.89
CA VAL A 41 -11.40 0.65 -4.51
C VAL A 41 -12.14 -0.21 -5.54
N ASP A 42 -11.39 -1.00 -6.32
CA ASP A 42 -11.89 -1.96 -7.29
C ASP A 42 -10.86 -3.09 -7.51
N GLU A 43 -11.08 -3.94 -8.52
CA GLU A 43 -10.23 -5.10 -8.82
C GLU A 43 -8.79 -4.75 -9.25
N GLU A 44 -8.53 -3.50 -9.62
CA GLU A 44 -7.23 -3.03 -10.11
C GLU A 44 -6.67 -1.83 -9.34
N THR A 45 -7.42 -1.32 -8.36
CA THR A 45 -7.10 -0.06 -7.66
C THR A 45 -7.05 -0.24 -6.15
N LEU A 46 -5.91 0.12 -5.55
CA LEU A 46 -5.75 0.30 -4.11
C LEU A 46 -5.59 1.78 -3.79
N ALA A 47 -6.09 2.20 -2.63
CA ALA A 47 -5.94 3.56 -2.12
C ALA A 47 -5.56 3.53 -0.64
N PHE A 48 -4.79 4.52 -0.18
CA PHE A 48 -4.48 4.72 1.23
C PHE A 48 -4.31 6.20 1.54
N ALA A 49 -4.54 6.59 2.79
CA ALA A 49 -4.28 7.95 3.24
C ALA A 49 -2.79 8.17 3.49
N ASP A 50 -2.16 9.08 2.76
CA ASP A 50 -0.78 9.48 3.00
C ASP A 50 -0.69 10.72 3.89
N LEU A 51 -1.01 10.52 5.17
CA LEU A 51 -0.85 11.54 6.19
C LEU A 51 0.65 11.86 6.30
N TYR A 52 1.02 13.12 6.10
CA TYR A 52 2.39 13.66 6.12
C TYR A 52 3.26 13.46 4.87
N GLY A 53 2.88 12.61 3.90
CA GLY A 53 3.57 12.52 2.60
C GLY A 53 5.06 12.14 2.63
N ARG A 54 5.57 11.70 3.78
CA ARG A 54 7.00 11.40 4.02
C ARG A 54 7.31 9.92 4.09
N THR A 55 6.33 9.08 4.39
CA THR A 55 6.58 7.66 4.72
C THR A 55 6.65 6.77 3.48
N THR A 56 6.02 7.20 2.38
CA THR A 56 6.08 6.58 1.05
C THR A 56 7.16 7.19 0.16
N ARG A 57 7.67 8.34 0.56
CA ARG A 57 8.77 9.04 -0.08
C ARG A 57 10.04 8.58 0.61
N THR A 58 10.93 7.87 -0.07
CA THR A 58 12.25 7.45 0.44
C THR A 58 13.19 8.62 0.80
N PHE A 59 12.68 9.86 0.81
CA PHE A 59 13.43 11.05 1.16
C PHE A 59 13.51 11.17 2.68
N LYS A 60 14.69 10.86 3.23
CA LYS A 60 15.13 11.38 4.53
C LYS A 60 15.25 12.91 4.47
#